data_AF-A0A945W1K1-F1
#
_entry.id   AF-A0A945W1K1-F1
#
_cell.length_a   1.000
_cell.length_b   1.000
_cell.length_c   1.000
_cell.angle_alpha   90.00
_cell.angle_beta   90.00
_cell.angle_gamma   90.00
#
_symmetry.space_group_name_H-M   'P 1'
#
loop_
_entity.id
_entity.type
_entity.pdbx_description
1 polymer ?
#
loop_
_entity_poly.entity_id
_entity_poly.type
_entity_poly.pdbx_seq_one_letter_code
_entity_poly.pdbx_strand_id
1 'polypeptide(L)'
;MKQRNGFVSNSSSSSFVVVFPSTPKNEEDIQSILSSEDFTLNNSHAVSIMQSIKEQKDSTLPQRLSIFNDNWWDVEENISSYPNALNFIDKDGVLNQKEYKAQIVIDFLDELGDENFTAKVLEMADKEIPFDIYCFNFADESGAYWGEMEHGNLFRNVTHITRSNH
;
A
#
# COMPACT_ATOMS: atom_id res chain seq x y z
N MET A 1 14.38 -6.63 -46.12
CA MET A 1 13.37 -6.11 -45.18
C MET A 1 13.55 -6.83 -43.85
N LYS A 2 14.14 -6.20 -42.83
CA LYS A 2 14.27 -6.80 -41.49
C LYS A 2 12.97 -6.51 -40.73
N GLN A 3 12.16 -7.52 -40.45
CA GLN A 3 11.01 -7.38 -39.55
C GLN A 3 11.55 -7.11 -38.14
N ARG A 4 11.32 -5.90 -37.63
CA ARG A 4 11.46 -5.58 -36.20
C ARG A 4 10.19 -6.07 -35.52
N ASN A 5 10.21 -7.29 -34.99
CA ASN A 5 9.22 -7.73 -34.00
C ASN A 5 9.61 -7.10 -32.64
N GLY A 6 9.35 -5.80 -32.50
CA GLY A 6 9.21 -5.20 -31.19
C GLY A 6 7.74 -5.32 -30.82
N PHE A 7 7.35 -6.41 -30.16
CA PHE A 7 6.14 -6.35 -29.35
C PHE A 7 6.45 -5.37 -28.22
N VAL A 8 6.03 -4.12 -28.40
CA VAL A 8 5.86 -3.22 -27.26
C VAL A 8 4.63 -3.75 -26.54
N SER A 9 4.85 -4.60 -25.54
CA SER A 9 3.82 -4.88 -24.55
C SER A 9 3.72 -3.61 -23.72
N ASN A 10 2.72 -2.78 -23.96
CA ASN A 10 2.28 -1.86 -22.92
C ASN A 10 1.59 -2.75 -21.87
N SER A 11 2.37 -3.31 -20.96
CA SER A 11 1.83 -3.91 -19.74
C SER A 11 1.24 -2.75 -18.94
N SER A 12 -0.10 -2.65 -18.89
CA SER A 12 -0.75 -1.75 -17.95
C SER A 12 -0.75 -2.45 -16.61
N SER A 13 -0.12 -1.81 -15.62
CA SER A 13 -0.34 -2.20 -14.24
C SER A 13 -0.65 -0.97 -13.43
N SER A 14 -1.45 -1.14 -12.38
CA SER A 14 -1.69 -0.09 -11.40
C SER A 14 -1.28 -0.56 -10.02
N SER A 15 -0.46 0.25 -9.37
CA SER A 15 -0.06 0.07 -7.99
C SER A 15 -0.99 0.86 -7.08
N PHE A 16 -1.35 0.29 -5.92
CA PHE A 16 -2.22 0.89 -4.91
C PHE A 16 -1.56 0.89 -3.54
N VAL A 17 -1.53 2.03 -2.84
CA VAL A 17 -1.26 2.08 -1.39
C VAL A 17 -2.58 2.33 -0.71
N VAL A 18 -2.96 1.47 0.22
CA VAL A 18 -4.30 1.47 0.82
C VAL A 18 -4.19 1.44 2.34
N VAL A 19 -4.96 2.30 2.99
CA VAL A 19 -5.05 2.41 4.44
C VAL A 19 -6.30 1.67 4.91
N PHE A 20 -6.09 0.60 5.66
CA PHE A 20 -7.16 -0.16 6.27
C PHE A 20 -7.39 0.37 7.69
N PRO A 21 -8.64 0.54 8.15
CA PRO A 21 -8.97 1.01 9.50
C PRO A 21 -8.71 -0.04 10.59
N SER A 22 -8.31 -1.25 10.20
CA SER A 22 -7.92 -2.35 11.09
C SER A 22 -7.17 -3.42 10.30
N THR A 23 -6.39 -4.25 10.98
CA THR A 23 -5.78 -5.45 10.38
C THR A 23 -6.88 -6.48 10.07
N PRO A 24 -7.15 -6.80 8.79
CA PRO A 24 -8.11 -7.84 8.46
C PRO A 24 -7.55 -9.22 8.78
N LYS A 25 -8.41 -10.14 9.24
CA LYS A 25 -8.03 -11.50 9.65
C LYS A 25 -8.46 -12.55 8.64
N ASN A 26 -9.47 -12.25 7.85
CA ASN A 26 -10.08 -13.12 6.87
C ASN A 26 -10.73 -12.31 5.74
N GLU A 27 -11.27 -13.02 4.76
CA GLU A 27 -11.89 -12.46 3.58
C GLU A 27 -13.20 -11.71 3.92
N GLU A 28 -13.92 -12.13 4.97
CA GLU A 28 -15.12 -11.41 5.44
C GLU A 28 -14.78 -10.01 5.98
N ASP A 29 -13.66 -9.86 6.69
CA ASP A 29 -13.17 -8.56 7.15
C ASP A 29 -12.86 -7.66 5.95
N ILE A 30 -12.23 -8.19 4.89
CA ILE A 30 -11.97 -7.44 3.65
C ILE A 30 -13.27 -6.95 3.03
N GLN A 31 -14.27 -7.82 2.92
CA GLN A 31 -15.58 -7.44 2.39
C GLN A 31 -16.24 -6.37 3.24
N SER A 32 -16.16 -6.47 4.57
CA SER A 32 -16.71 -5.46 5.47
C SER A 32 -16.00 -4.11 5.36
N ILE A 33 -14.69 -4.10 5.11
CA ILE A 33 -13.89 -2.87 5.01
C ILE A 33 -14.12 -2.17 3.67
N LEU A 34 -14.18 -2.93 2.57
CA LEU A 34 -14.18 -2.37 1.22
C LEU A 34 -15.59 -2.22 0.61
N SER A 35 -16.60 -2.89 1.16
CA SER A 35 -17.99 -2.73 0.69
C SER A 35 -18.67 -1.51 1.32
N SER A 36 -19.68 -0.98 0.63
CA SER A 36 -20.58 0.07 1.10
C SER A 36 -22.00 -0.23 0.61
N GLU A 37 -22.98 0.64 0.93
CA GLU A 37 -24.36 0.48 0.46
C GLU A 37 -24.46 0.42 -1.07
N ASP A 38 -23.59 1.14 -1.78
CA ASP A 38 -23.58 1.24 -3.24
C ASP A 38 -22.58 0.30 -3.93
N PHE A 39 -21.80 -0.47 -3.16
CA PHE A 39 -20.75 -1.33 -3.70
C PHE A 39 -20.53 -2.56 -2.82
N THR A 40 -20.70 -3.75 -3.38
CA THR A 40 -20.37 -5.02 -2.70
C THR A 40 -19.15 -5.64 -3.34
N LEU A 41 -18.11 -5.88 -2.53
CA LEU A 41 -16.91 -6.57 -3.01
C LEU A 41 -17.20 -8.06 -3.26
N ASN A 42 -16.85 -8.53 -4.46
CA ASN A 42 -16.93 -9.95 -4.78
C ASN A 42 -16.00 -10.77 -3.86
N ASN A 43 -16.47 -11.94 -3.42
CA ASN A 43 -15.69 -12.85 -2.58
C ASN A 43 -14.35 -13.26 -3.24
N SER A 44 -14.32 -13.47 -4.56
CA SER A 44 -13.06 -13.76 -5.26
C SER A 44 -12.04 -12.63 -5.08
N HIS A 45 -12.46 -11.38 -5.24
CA HIS A 45 -11.60 -10.20 -5.01
C HIS A 45 -11.13 -10.13 -3.56
N ALA A 46 -12.02 -10.41 -2.60
CA ALA A 46 -11.67 -10.45 -1.19
C ALA A 46 -10.59 -11.50 -0.89
N VAL A 47 -10.71 -12.70 -1.48
CA VAL A 47 -9.70 -13.77 -1.39
C VAL A 47 -8.35 -13.31 -1.94
N SER A 48 -8.32 -12.71 -3.13
CA SER A 48 -7.08 -12.21 -3.73
C SER A 48 -6.41 -11.12 -2.88
N ILE A 49 -7.19 -10.15 -2.39
CA ILE A 49 -6.67 -9.10 -1.51
C ILE A 49 -6.13 -9.70 -0.21
N MET A 50 -6.87 -10.62 0.41
CA MET A 50 -6.43 -11.27 1.65
C MET A 50 -5.15 -12.09 1.45
N GLN A 51 -5.00 -12.73 0.29
CA GLN A 51 -3.76 -13.43 -0.07
C GLN A 51 -2.58 -12.46 -0.17
N SER A 52 -2.73 -11.33 -0.86
CA SER A 52 -1.68 -10.30 -0.93
C SER A 52 -1.35 -9.70 0.44
N ILE A 53 -2.32 -9.58 1.35
CA ILE A 53 -2.09 -9.14 2.73
C ILE A 53 -1.29 -10.18 3.52
N LYS A 54 -1.61 -11.48 3.36
CA LYS A 54 -0.87 -12.58 4.00
C LYS A 54 0.59 -12.61 3.53
N GLU A 55 0.85 -12.32 2.27
CA GLU A 55 2.21 -12.24 1.70
C GLU A 55 3.02 -11.06 2.25
N GLN A 56 2.36 -9.98 2.65
CA GLN A 56 2.99 -8.79 3.24
C GLN A 56 3.14 -8.86 4.76
N LYS A 57 2.65 -9.93 5.41
CA LYS A 57 2.55 -10.03 6.87
C LYS A 57 3.88 -9.80 7.58
N ASP A 58 4.94 -10.39 7.04
CA ASP A 58 6.29 -10.31 7.60
C ASP A 58 7.13 -9.19 6.97
N SER A 59 6.57 -8.45 6.01
CA SER A 59 7.24 -7.31 5.37
C SER A 59 7.09 -6.05 6.20
N THR A 60 8.19 -5.30 6.34
CA THR A 60 8.16 -3.93 6.86
C THR A 60 7.40 -3.01 5.92
N LEU A 61 6.91 -1.88 6.43
CA LEU A 61 6.21 -0.91 5.58
C LEU A 61 7.06 -0.45 4.38
N PRO A 62 8.36 -0.08 4.54
CA PRO A 62 9.23 0.23 3.39
C PRO A 62 9.32 -0.90 2.36
N GLN A 63 9.43 -2.16 2.80
CA GLN A 63 9.48 -3.32 1.90
C GLN A 63 8.19 -3.45 1.08
N ARG A 64 7.02 -3.24 1.69
CA ARG A 64 5.72 -3.26 0.97
C ARG A 64 5.66 -2.16 -0.10
N LEU A 65 6.19 -1.00 0.22
CA LEU A 65 6.12 0.20 -0.62
C LEU A 65 7.13 0.18 -1.77
N SER A 66 8.14 -0.71 -1.73
CA SER A 66 9.06 -0.92 -2.87
C SER A 66 8.35 -1.27 -4.17
N ILE A 67 7.11 -1.77 -4.10
CA ILE A 67 6.21 -1.98 -5.25
C ILE A 67 5.95 -0.68 -6.06
N PHE A 68 6.10 0.50 -5.46
CA PHE A 68 5.84 1.79 -6.12
C PHE A 68 7.06 2.46 -6.72
N ASN A 69 8.25 2.07 -6.29
CA ASN A 69 9.48 2.67 -6.76
C ASN A 69 10.60 1.65 -6.60
N ASP A 70 11.09 1.23 -7.75
CA ASP A 70 12.23 0.36 -7.91
C ASP A 70 13.39 0.82 -7.00
N ASN A 71 13.73 2.11 -6.90
CA ASN A 71 14.90 2.59 -6.13
C ASN A 71 14.90 2.35 -4.59
N TRP A 72 13.89 1.65 -4.06
CA TRP A 72 13.62 1.51 -2.63
C TRP A 72 14.18 0.21 -2.03
N TRP A 73 14.83 -0.61 -2.87
CA TRP A 73 15.60 -1.79 -2.45
C TRP A 73 16.78 -1.46 -1.52
N ASP A 74 17.20 -0.20 -1.42
CA ASP A 74 18.34 0.22 -0.58
C ASP A 74 17.93 0.63 0.85
N VAL A 75 16.64 0.57 1.19
CA VAL A 75 16.20 0.74 2.57
C VAL A 75 16.39 -0.59 3.32
N GLU A 76 17.64 -1.01 3.51
CA GLU A 76 17.98 -2.02 4.50
C GLU A 76 17.44 -1.58 5.87
N GLU A 77 17.13 -2.56 6.73
CA GLU A 77 16.53 -2.48 8.08
C GLU A 77 17.27 -1.57 9.10
N ASN A 78 18.19 -0.74 8.66
CA ASN A 78 18.89 0.21 9.48
C ASN A 78 18.00 1.42 9.77
N ILE A 79 17.51 1.49 11.01
CA ILE A 79 16.99 2.71 11.66
C ILE A 79 17.87 3.92 11.35
N SER A 80 19.19 3.75 11.21
CA SER A 80 20.15 4.80 10.85
C SER A 80 20.02 5.37 9.43
N SER A 81 19.34 4.68 8.51
CA SER A 81 19.04 5.17 7.15
C SER A 81 17.93 6.23 7.15
N TYR A 82 17.16 6.33 8.23
CA TYR A 82 16.17 7.35 8.44
C TYR A 82 16.77 8.43 9.35
N PRO A 83 17.17 9.61 8.84
CA PRO A 83 17.93 10.60 9.60
C PRO A 83 17.24 11.08 10.89
N ASN A 84 15.93 10.86 11.01
CA ASN A 84 15.14 11.21 12.19
C ASN A 84 14.82 10.04 13.11
N ALA A 85 15.14 8.79 12.77
CA ALA A 85 14.69 7.63 13.56
C ALA A 85 15.31 7.56 14.96
N LEU A 86 16.52 8.11 15.13
CA LEU A 86 17.17 8.26 16.43
C LEU A 86 16.41 9.21 17.37
N ASN A 87 15.57 10.11 16.83
CA ASN A 87 14.76 11.02 17.63
C ASN A 87 13.60 10.30 18.35
N PHE A 88 13.27 9.08 17.95
CA PHE A 88 12.19 8.27 18.54
C PHE A 88 12.73 7.16 19.45
N ILE A 89 14.04 7.12 19.65
CA ILE A 89 14.66 6.28 20.67
C ILE A 89 14.63 7.10 21.96
N ASP A 90 13.94 6.59 22.97
CA ASP A 90 13.92 7.25 24.27
C ASP A 90 15.32 7.23 24.92
N LYS A 91 15.46 7.95 26.03
CA LYS A 91 16.71 8.03 26.81
C LYS A 91 17.24 6.67 27.28
N ASP A 92 16.39 5.64 27.31
CA ASP A 92 16.68 4.29 27.78
C ASP A 92 17.00 3.34 26.60
N GLY A 93 17.02 3.86 25.36
CA GLY A 93 17.34 3.10 24.15
C GLY A 93 16.15 2.36 23.55
N VAL A 94 14.92 2.62 24.03
CA VAL A 94 13.71 1.96 23.55
C VAL A 94 13.07 2.78 22.44
N LEU A 95 12.86 2.15 21.28
CA LEU A 95 12.18 2.77 20.15
C LEU A 95 10.68 2.91 20.44
N ASN A 96 10.16 4.13 20.35
CA ASN A 96 8.72 4.36 20.30
C ASN A 96 8.18 3.93 18.93
N GLN A 97 7.75 2.67 18.82
CA GLN A 97 7.25 2.11 17.56
C GLN A 97 6.06 2.89 16.97
N LYS A 98 5.26 3.57 17.79
CA LYS A 98 4.12 4.37 17.33
C LYS A 98 4.60 5.63 16.60
N GLU A 99 5.49 6.40 17.23
CA GLU A 99 6.05 7.62 16.64
C GLU A 99 6.97 7.32 15.46
N TYR A 100 7.75 6.23 15.54
CA TYR A 100 8.60 5.77 14.44
C TYR A 100 7.78 5.35 13.21
N LYS A 101 6.71 4.59 13.40
CA LYS A 101 5.79 4.25 12.30
C LYS A 101 5.16 5.51 11.72
N ALA A 102 4.72 6.45 12.56
CA ALA A 102 4.16 7.71 12.11
C ALA A 102 5.16 8.52 11.29
N GLN A 103 6.44 8.59 11.68
CA GLN A 103 7.45 9.31 10.91
C GLN A 103 7.86 8.60 9.61
N ILE A 104 8.04 7.27 9.61
CA ILE A 104 8.26 6.54 8.35
C ILE A 104 7.11 6.81 7.40
N VAL A 105 5.89 6.77 7.93
CA VAL A 105 4.68 7.09 7.18
C VAL A 105 4.74 8.54 6.68
N ILE A 106 5.08 9.54 7.48
CA ILE A 106 5.22 10.94 7.05
C ILE A 106 6.29 11.13 5.97
N ASP A 107 7.53 10.70 6.25
CA ASP A 107 8.66 10.85 5.31
C ASP A 107 8.34 10.16 3.98
N PHE A 108 7.65 9.02 4.04
CA PHE A 108 7.18 8.29 2.86
C PHE A 108 6.06 8.99 2.11
N LEU A 109 5.04 9.44 2.83
CA LEU A 109 3.86 10.10 2.30
C LEU A 109 4.21 11.43 1.62
N ASP A 110 5.19 12.14 2.15
CA ASP A 110 5.76 13.34 1.53
C ASP A 110 6.46 13.00 0.20
N GLU A 111 7.17 11.86 0.11
CA GLU A 111 7.81 11.42 -1.15
C GLU A 111 6.80 10.91 -2.20
N LEU A 112 5.66 10.35 -1.77
CA LEU A 112 4.54 10.02 -2.66
C LEU A 112 3.92 11.26 -3.33
N GLY A 113 4.06 12.44 -2.71
CA GLY A 113 3.58 13.71 -3.26
C GLY A 113 2.06 13.87 -3.30
N ASP A 114 1.29 13.03 -2.59
CA ASP A 114 -0.17 13.17 -2.47
C ASP A 114 -0.55 13.76 -1.11
N GLU A 115 -0.62 15.10 -1.04
CA GLU A 115 -0.92 15.85 0.18
C GLU A 115 -2.24 15.42 0.85
N ASN A 116 -3.25 15.00 0.07
CA ASN A 116 -4.55 14.60 0.61
C ASN A 116 -4.49 13.24 1.29
N PHE A 117 -3.77 12.28 0.68
CA PHE A 117 -3.49 11.00 1.28
C PHE A 117 -2.67 11.18 2.57
N THR A 118 -1.62 12.00 2.51
CA THR A 118 -0.77 12.32 3.66
C THR A 118 -1.56 12.87 4.84
N ALA A 119 -2.36 13.91 4.59
CA ALA A 119 -3.15 14.57 5.62
C ALA A 119 -4.15 13.61 6.29
N LYS A 120 -4.78 12.71 5.53
CA LYS A 120 -5.74 11.73 6.09
C LYS A 120 -5.07 10.72 7.01
N VAL A 121 -3.89 10.20 6.63
CA VAL A 121 -3.16 9.25 7.46
C VAL A 121 -2.66 9.91 8.74
N LEU A 122 -2.17 11.16 8.64
CA LEU A 122 -1.81 11.98 9.80
C LEU A 122 -2.99 12.23 10.74
N GLU A 123 -4.16 12.58 10.19
CA GLU A 123 -5.38 12.77 10.97
C GLU A 123 -5.78 11.50 11.74
N MET A 124 -5.65 10.32 11.10
CA MET A 124 -5.92 9.04 11.77
C MET A 124 -4.93 8.79 12.91
N ALA A 125 -3.64 9.08 12.70
CA ALA A 125 -2.60 8.94 13.72
C ALA A 125 -2.83 9.89 14.91
N ASP A 126 -3.12 11.17 14.65
CA ASP A 126 -3.40 12.19 15.67
C ASP A 126 -4.62 11.84 16.53
N LYS A 127 -5.63 11.23 15.92
CA LYS A 127 -6.85 10.77 16.61
C LYS A 127 -6.70 9.40 17.27
N GLU A 128 -5.52 8.80 17.23
CA GLU A 128 -5.24 7.44 17.71
C GLU A 128 -6.17 6.38 17.10
N ILE A 129 -6.65 6.61 15.88
CA ILE A 129 -7.44 5.64 15.13
C ILE A 129 -6.47 4.55 14.68
N PRO A 130 -6.72 3.27 14.99
CA PRO A 130 -5.87 2.18 14.50
C PRO A 130 -5.93 2.12 12.97
N PHE A 131 -4.79 1.88 12.33
CA PHE A 131 -4.72 1.66 10.90
C PHE A 131 -3.54 0.77 10.52
N ASP A 132 -3.64 0.14 9.35
CA ASP A 132 -2.55 -0.55 8.68
C ASP A 132 -2.48 -0.14 7.22
N ILE A 133 -1.27 -0.19 6.66
CA ILE A 133 -1.00 0.17 5.26
C ILE A 133 -0.57 -1.07 4.49
N TYR A 134 -1.21 -1.27 3.35
CA TYR A 134 -0.94 -2.36 2.41
C TYR A 134 -0.71 -1.84 1.00
N CYS A 135 0.14 -2.54 0.26
CA CYS A 135 0.40 -2.25 -1.14
C CYS A 135 -0.15 -3.36 -2.03
N PHE A 136 -0.74 -2.98 -3.16
CA PHE A 136 -1.25 -3.93 -4.15
C PHE A 136 -0.73 -3.54 -5.53
N ASN A 137 -0.51 -4.52 -6.40
CA ASN A 137 -0.21 -4.30 -7.80
C ASN A 137 -1.09 -5.24 -8.62
N PHE A 138 -1.87 -4.66 -9.54
CA PHE A 138 -2.75 -5.41 -10.43
C PHE A 138 -2.42 -5.04 -11.87
N ALA A 139 -2.38 -6.04 -12.74
CA ALA A 139 -2.04 -5.87 -14.15
C ALA A 139 -3.10 -6.55 -15.04
N ASP A 140 -3.66 -5.79 -15.97
CA ASP A 140 -4.70 -6.21 -16.91
C ASP A 140 -4.27 -7.40 -17.78
N GLU A 141 -2.98 -7.50 -18.10
CA GLU A 141 -2.40 -8.54 -18.94
C GLU A 141 -2.47 -9.94 -18.30
N SER A 142 -2.78 -10.01 -17.00
CA SER A 142 -3.00 -11.27 -16.29
C SER A 142 -4.40 -11.86 -16.53
N GLY A 143 -5.28 -11.15 -17.24
CA GLY A 143 -6.60 -11.59 -17.67
C GLY A 143 -7.75 -10.76 -17.10
N ALA A 144 -8.98 -11.01 -17.56
CA ALA A 144 -10.16 -10.20 -17.26
C ALA A 144 -10.39 -9.98 -15.75
N TYR A 145 -10.13 -11.00 -14.93
CA TYR A 145 -10.20 -10.91 -13.48
C TYR A 145 -9.25 -9.84 -12.90
N TRP A 146 -8.00 -9.82 -13.34
CA TRP A 146 -7.00 -8.86 -12.86
C TRP A 146 -7.20 -7.47 -13.44
N GLY A 147 -7.74 -7.36 -14.66
CA GLY A 147 -8.21 -6.08 -15.20
C GLY A 147 -9.37 -5.49 -14.40
N GLU A 148 -10.28 -6.32 -13.87
CA GLU A 148 -11.31 -5.85 -12.93
C GLU A 148 -10.69 -5.39 -11.59
N MET A 149 -9.63 -6.04 -11.12
CA MET A 149 -8.93 -5.59 -9.92
C MET A 149 -8.19 -4.26 -10.13
N GLU A 150 -7.61 -4.05 -11.31
CA GLU A 150 -6.92 -2.82 -11.69
C GLU A 150 -7.88 -1.64 -11.90
N HIS A 151 -9.00 -1.85 -12.59
CA HIS A 151 -9.89 -0.77 -13.03
C HIS A 151 -11.25 -0.70 -12.30
N GLY A 152 -11.57 -1.69 -11.47
CA GLY A 152 -12.86 -1.82 -10.79
C GLY A 152 -13.09 -0.82 -9.64
N ASN A 153 -12.11 0.02 -9.34
CA ASN A 153 -12.16 1.00 -8.25
C ASN A 153 -12.53 0.32 -6.92
N LEU A 154 -11.80 -0.76 -6.61
CA LEU A 154 -12.03 -1.64 -5.45
C LEU A 154 -11.86 -0.92 -4.11
N PHE A 155 -10.94 0.05 -4.06
CA PHE A 155 -10.56 0.74 -2.83
C PHE A 155 -11.31 2.06 -2.60
N ARG A 156 -12.37 2.34 -3.37
CA ARG A 156 -13.13 3.60 -3.33
C ARG A 156 -13.62 4.03 -1.95
N ASN A 157 -13.85 3.07 -1.06
CA ASN A 157 -14.42 3.30 0.27
C ASN A 157 -13.36 3.49 1.36
N VAL A 158 -12.08 3.40 1.00
CA VAL A 158 -10.94 3.57 1.92
C VAL A 158 -9.95 4.59 1.36
N THR A 159 -9.15 5.16 2.26
CA THR A 159 -8.08 6.08 1.88
C THR A 159 -7.02 5.30 1.10
N HIS A 160 -6.79 5.69 -0.16
CA HIS A 160 -5.82 5.05 -1.02
C HIS A 160 -5.22 6.04 -2.04
N ILE A 161 -4.06 5.69 -2.58
CA ILE A 161 -3.51 6.27 -3.79
C ILE A 161 -3.40 5.20 -4.87
N THR A 162 -3.50 5.63 -6.12
CA THR A 162 -3.35 4.77 -7.30
C THR A 162 -2.32 5.38 -8.21
N ARG A 163 -1.36 4.56 -8.67
CA ARG A 163 -0.38 4.94 -9.69
C ARG A 163 -0.47 3.97 -10.85
N SER A 164 -0.84 4.48 -12.02
CA SER A 164 -0.79 3.70 -13.26
C SER A 164 0.63 3.70 -13.81
N ASN A 165 1.12 2.51 -14.16
CA ASN A 165 2.47 2.25 -14.67
C ASN A 165 2.44 2.04 -16.20
N HIS A 166 1.86 3.00 -16.92
CA HIS A 166 1.79 3.02 -18.40
C HIS A 166 3.05 3.60 -19.06
#